data_AF-A0A401L6B3-F1
#
_entry.id   AF-A0A401L6B3-F1
#
_cell.length_a   1.000
_cell.length_b   1.000
_cell.length_c   1.000
_cell.angle_alpha   90.00
_cell.angle_beta   90.00
_cell.angle_gamma   90.00
#
_symmetry.space_group_name_H-M   'P 1'
#
loop_
_entity.id
_entity.type
_entity.pdbx_description
1 polymer ?
#
loop_
_entity_poly.entity_id
_entity_poly.type
_entity_poly.pdbx_seq_one_letter_code
_entity_poly.pdbx_strand_id
1 'polypeptide(L)' 'MDRSATSRNTGSTGHAANGAHSDLPDLATYQAQWAKIHDDTVRQINEALEQEKKRITNRSKQSPSS' A
#
# COMPACT_ATOMS: atom_id res chain seq x y z
N MET A 1 43.79 -35.04 28.84
CA MET A 1 42.97 -34.39 27.79
C MET A 1 43.92 -33.80 26.76
N ASP A 2 44.03 -34.46 25.61
CA ASP A 2 44.78 -34.05 24.43
C ASP A 2 43.98 -32.94 23.68
N ARG A 3 44.63 -31.82 23.34
CA ARG A 3 44.03 -30.74 22.54
C ARG A 3 44.57 -30.82 21.12
N SER A 4 44.03 -31.75 20.34
CA SER A 4 44.25 -31.81 18.90
C SER A 4 43.63 -30.58 18.22
N ALA A 5 44.50 -29.63 17.84
CA ALA A 5 44.17 -28.52 16.96
C ALA A 5 43.73 -29.04 15.59
N THR A 6 42.46 -28.85 15.24
CA THR A 6 41.97 -29.03 13.87
C THR A 6 41.68 -27.67 13.25
N SER A 7 42.59 -27.27 12.37
CA SER A 7 42.38 -26.26 11.34
C SER A 7 41.14 -26.57 10.51
N ARG A 8 40.21 -25.63 10.41
CA ARG A 8 39.20 -25.59 9.35
C ARG A 8 39.14 -24.20 8.75
N ASN A 9 40.08 -23.97 7.84
CA ASN A 9 39.99 -22.99 6.79
C ASN A 9 38.89 -23.42 5.79
N THR A 10 37.68 -22.87 5.92
CA THR A 10 36.65 -22.91 4.87
C THR A 10 35.73 -21.70 5.02
N GLY A 11 35.72 -20.82 4.01
CA GLY A 11 34.60 -19.90 3.77
C GLY A 11 34.96 -18.45 3.50
N SER A 12 35.62 -18.16 2.37
CA SER A 12 35.46 -16.86 1.72
C SER A 12 34.10 -16.83 1.03
N THR A 13 33.10 -16.19 1.64
CA THR A 13 31.89 -15.63 1.01
C THR A 13 31.32 -14.66 2.04
N GLY A 14 31.52 -13.35 1.90
CA GLY A 14 30.64 -12.53 1.10
C GLY A 14 29.62 -11.84 2.03
N HIS A 15 29.75 -10.52 2.15
CA HIS A 15 28.67 -9.57 2.45
C HIS A 15 27.44 -10.11 3.19
N ALA A 16 27.39 -9.92 4.51
CA ALA A 16 26.13 -9.66 5.18
C ALA A 16 26.36 -8.51 6.15
N ALA A 17 26.09 -7.30 5.65
CA ALA A 17 25.94 -6.11 6.46
C ALA A 17 24.85 -6.41 7.51
N ASN A 18 25.29 -6.80 8.71
CA ASN A 18 24.42 -6.82 9.88
C ASN A 18 24.04 -5.38 10.20
N GLY A 19 22.76 -5.09 10.11
CA GLY A 19 22.14 -3.97 10.82
C GLY A 19 21.78 -2.77 9.96
N ALA A 20 20.61 -2.86 9.31
CA ALA A 20 19.58 -1.82 9.24
C ALA A 20 18.68 -2.06 8.01
N HIS A 21 17.91 -3.13 8.01
CA HIS A 21 16.66 -3.08 7.25
C HIS A 21 15.70 -2.22 8.06
N SER A 22 15.72 -0.91 7.82
CA SER A 22 14.68 -0.02 8.31
C SER A 22 13.34 -0.61 7.88
N ASP A 23 12.47 -0.96 8.83
CA ASP A 23 11.08 -1.41 8.59
C ASP A 23 10.20 -0.32 7.93
N LEU A 24 10.81 0.73 7.41
CA LEU A 24 10.15 1.82 6.72
C LEU A 24 9.91 1.40 5.27
N PRO A 25 8.68 1.56 4.77
CA PRO A 25 8.39 1.35 3.36
C PRO A 25 9.36 2.17 2.50
N ASP A 26 9.85 1.57 1.42
CA ASP A 26 10.64 2.33 0.45
C ASP A 26 9.77 3.37 -0.26
N LEU A 27 10.43 4.32 -0.95
CA LEU A 27 9.74 5.38 -1.67
C LEU A 27 8.72 4.83 -2.68
N ALA A 28 9.04 3.71 -3.34
CA ALA A 28 8.16 3.06 -4.29
C ALA A 28 6.87 2.54 -3.64
N THR A 29 6.98 1.98 -2.43
CA THR A 29 5.85 1.51 -1.64
C THR A 29 4.94 2.67 -1.24
N TYR A 30 5.50 3.79 -0.79
CA TYR A 30 4.72 4.99 -0.51
C TYR A 30 4.02 5.53 -1.76
N GLN A 31 4.71 5.59 -2.90
CA GLN A 31 4.10 6.03 -4.17
C GLN A 31 2.93 5.13 -4.60
N ALA A 32 3.09 3.80 -4.48
CA ALA A 32 2.02 2.86 -4.81
C ALA A 32 0.82 3.00 -3.86
N GLN A 33 1.06 3.22 -2.57
CA GLN A 33 -0.01 3.49 -1.60
C GLN A 33 -0.75 4.79 -1.94
N TRP A 34 -0.03 5.85 -2.28
CA TRP A 34 -0.61 7.13 -2.67
C TRP A 34 -1.44 7.02 -3.95
N ALA A 35 -0.94 6.32 -4.97
CA ALA A 35 -1.69 6.07 -6.20
C ALA A 35 -3.02 5.35 -5.92
N LYS A 36 -2.98 4.30 -5.08
CA LYS A 36 -4.18 3.55 -4.67
C LYS A 36 -5.20 4.44 -3.95
N ILE A 37 -4.75 5.26 -2.99
CA ILE A 37 -5.62 6.15 -2.23
C ILE A 37 -6.24 7.21 -3.14
N HIS A 38 -5.44 7.77 -4.04
CA HIS A 38 -5.89 8.75 -5.01
C HIS A 38 -6.99 8.19 -5.91
N ASP A 39 -6.75 7.04 -6.52
CA ASP A 39 -7.69 6.42 -7.46
C ASP A 39 -9.01 6.04 -6.76
N ASP A 40 -8.93 5.50 -5.55
CA ASP A 40 -10.11 5.16 -4.77
C ASP A 40 -10.93 6.39 -4.37
N THR A 41 -10.25 7.48 -3.99
CA THR A 41 -10.89 8.75 -3.64
C THR A 41 -11.61 9.36 -4.84
N VAL A 42 -10.97 9.39 -6.01
CA VAL A 42 -11.58 9.88 -7.25
C VAL A 42 -12.82 9.07 -7.61
N ARG A 43 -12.75 7.73 -7.47
CA ARG A 43 -13.90 6.84 -7.69
C ARG A 43 -15.06 7.17 -6.74
N GLN A 44 -14.79 7.30 -5.44
CA GLN A 44 -15.81 7.61 -4.44
C GLN A 44 -16.49 8.96 -4.70
N ILE A 45 -15.72 9.99 -5.08
CA ILE A 45 -16.26 11.31 -5.43
C ILE A 45 -17.21 11.20 -6.63
N ASN A 46 -16.79 10.49 -7.69
CA ASN A 46 -17.61 10.32 -8.88
C ASN A 46 -18.91 9.57 -8.55
N GLU A 47 -18.83 8.48 -7.78
CA GLU A 47 -20.01 7.72 -7.35
C GLU A 47 -20.97 8.59 -6.53
N ALA A 48 -20.46 9.42 -5.61
CA ALA A 48 -21.26 10.33 -4.82
C ALA A 48 -21.97 11.38 -5.68
N LEU A 49 -21.27 11.97 -6.65
CA LEU A 49 -21.85 12.93 -7.60
C LEU A 49 -22.94 12.29 -8.47
N GLU A 50 -22.73 11.07 -8.94
CA GLU A 50 -23.74 10.33 -9.70
C GLU A 50 -24.98 10.02 -8.85
N GLN A 51 -24.79 9.63 -7.59
CA GLN A 51 -25.91 9.42 -6.67
C GLN A 51 -26.68 10.70 -6.40
N GLU A 52 -26.00 11.84 -6.22
CA GLU A 52 -26.66 13.13 -6.02
C GLU A 52 -27.50 13.53 -7.24
N LYS A 53 -26.96 13.39 -8.46
CA LYS A 53 -27.71 13.62 -9.70
C LYS A 53 -28.97 12.75 -9.80
N LYS A 54 -28.86 11.47 -9.42
CA LYS A 54 -30.01 10.54 -9.38
C LYS A 54 -31.05 10.95 -8.36
N ARG A 55 -30.64 11.39 -7.17
CA ARG A 55 -31.55 11.89 -6.11
C ARG A 55 -32.30 13.14 -6.54
N ILE A 56 -31.62 14.11 -7.15
CA ILE A 56 -32.26 15.33 -7.66
C ILE A 56 -33.28 14.97 -8.74
N THR A 57 -32.90 14.12 -9.70
CA THR A 57 -33.79 13.69 -10.79
C THR A 57 -35.02 12.94 -10.28
N ASN A 58 -34.87 12.07 -9.28
CA ASN A 58 -36.01 11.34 -8.71
C ASN A 58 -36.92 12.23 -7.84
N ARG A 59 -36.36 13.22 -7.12
CA ARG A 59 -37.14 14.19 -6.36
C ARG A 59 -38.00 15.07 -7.27
N SER A 60 -37.50 15.45 -8.45
CA SER A 60 -38.27 16.22 -9.44
C SER A 60 -39.44 15.45 -10.07
N LYS A 61 -39.48 14.10 -9.96
CA LYS A 61 -40.59 13.27 -10.45
C LYS A 61 -41.66 13.00 -9.38
N GLN A 62 -41.37 13.29 -8.12
CA GLN A 62 -42.32 13.21 -7.02
C GLN A 62 -42.85 14.61 -6.67
N SER A 63 -43.37 15.33 -7.65
CA SER A 63 -44.35 16.38 -7.35
C SER A 63 -45.63 15.68 -6.92
N PRO A 64 -46.15 15.92 -5.70
CA PRO A 64 -47.48 15.45 -5.35
C PRO A 64 -48.46 16.21 -6.23
N SER A 65 -49.11 15.50 -7.16
CA SER A 65 -50.31 16.01 -7.81
C SER A 65 -51.37 16.22 -6.72
N SER A 66 -52.01 17.38 -6.76
CA SER A 66 -53.01 17.89 -5.80
C SER A 66 -54.17 16.94 -5.53
#